data_AF-A0A151WQ98-F1
#
_entry.id   AF-A0A151WQ98-F1
#
_cell.length_a   1.000
_cell.length_b   1.000
_cell.length_c   1.000
_cell.angle_alpha   90.00
_cell.angle_beta   90.00
_cell.angle_gamma   90.00
#
_symmetry.space_group_name_H-M   'P 1'
#
loop_
_entity.id
_entity.type
_entity.pdbx_description
1 polymer ?
#
loop_
_entity_poly.entity_id
_entity_poly.type
_entity_poly.pdbx_seq_one_letter_code
_entity_poly.pdbx_strand_id
1 'polypeptide(L)'
;LVSSGLTITWSHYSFISNDVAESKNRLIITIFLGVYFSCLQLFEYINASFTIADSIYGSTFFISTGFHGIHVIVGTTFLVVCLIRLLSMHFSFYHHFGFEAAS
;
A
#
# COMPACT_ATOMS: atom_id res chain seq x y z
N LEU A 1 -1.11 5.87 -5.37
CA LEU A 1 -0.03 5.04 -5.96
C LEU A 1 1.27 5.83 -6.11
N VAL A 2 1.34 6.88 -6.94
CA VAL A 2 2.59 7.70 -7.05
C VAL A 2 2.89 8.43 -5.73
N SER A 3 1.89 9.10 -5.16
CA SER A 3 2.02 9.76 -3.86
C SER A 3 2.33 8.80 -2.72
N SER A 4 1.75 7.60 -2.71
CA SER A 4 2.08 6.57 -1.72
C SER A 4 3.54 6.09 -1.85
N GLY A 5 4.05 5.95 -3.08
CA GLY A 5 5.46 5.64 -3.36
C GLY A 5 6.44 6.72 -2.86
N LEU A 6 6.07 8.00 -2.97
CA LEU A 6 6.87 9.09 -2.39
C LEU A 6 6.86 9.07 -0.85
N THR A 7 5.70 8.80 -0.25
CA THR A 7 5.59 8.79 1.22
C THR A 7 6.31 7.61 1.86
N ILE A 8 6.38 6.45 1.19
CA ILE A 8 7.09 5.28 1.74
C ILE A 8 8.60 5.41 1.61
N THR A 9 9.09 5.95 0.49
CA THR A 9 10.52 6.26 0.33
C THR A 9 10.97 7.33 1.33
N TRP A 10 10.13 8.33 1.59
CA TRP A 10 10.36 9.28 2.68
C TRP A 10 10.37 8.58 4.05
N SER A 11 9.38 7.72 4.33
CA SER A 11 9.33 6.96 5.58
C SER A 11 10.60 6.11 5.82
N HIS A 12 11.13 5.49 4.75
CA HIS A 12 12.38 4.75 4.79
C HIS A 12 13.58 5.64 5.08
N TYR A 13 13.70 6.77 4.38
CA TYR A 13 14.78 7.72 4.59
C TYR A 13 14.76 8.31 6.01
N SER A 14 13.58 8.68 6.52
CA SER A 14 13.39 9.15 7.89
C SER A 14 13.77 8.09 8.92
N PHE A 15 13.49 6.81 8.63
CA PHE A 15 13.92 5.72 9.51
C PHE A 15 15.43 5.63 9.56
N ILE A 16 16.13 5.63 8.42
CA ILE A 16 17.60 5.58 8.36
C ILE A 16 18.24 6.82 9.02
N SER A 17 17.62 7.99 8.91
CA SER A 17 18.07 9.22 9.56
C SER A 17 17.77 9.30 11.06
N ASN A 18 17.33 8.20 11.68
CA ASN A 18 17.02 8.09 13.12
C ASN A 18 15.84 8.97 13.57
N ASP A 19 14.94 9.33 12.64
CA ASP A 19 13.67 10.01 12.93
C ASP A 19 12.50 9.02 12.82
N VAL A 20 12.34 8.22 13.88
CA VAL A 20 11.29 7.20 13.99
C VAL A 20 9.89 7.82 14.05
N ALA A 21 9.77 9.02 14.63
CA ALA A 21 8.50 9.71 14.74
C ALA A 21 7.96 10.12 13.36
N GLU A 22 8.83 10.69 12.53
CA GLU A 22 8.48 11.06 11.17
C GLU A 22 8.28 9.83 10.29
N SER A 23 9.15 8.82 10.40
CA SER A 23 8.98 7.54 9.68
C SER A 23 7.60 6.93 9.93
N LYS A 24 7.17 6.87 11.20
CA LYS A 24 5.83 6.40 11.60
C LYS A 24 4.72 7.23 10.95
N ASN A 25 4.79 8.55 11.03
CA ASN A 25 3.76 9.42 10.46
C ASN A 25 3.63 9.24 8.94
N ARG A 26 4.76 9.15 8.23
CA ARG A 26 4.78 8.94 6.79
C ARG A 26 4.26 7.56 6.40
N LEU A 27 4.58 6.52 7.17
CA LEU A 27 4.07 5.17 6.94
C LEU A 27 2.54 5.09 7.14
N ILE A 28 2.00 5.77 8.15
CA ILE A 28 0.54 5.88 8.37
C ILE A 28 -0.12 6.55 7.17
N ILE A 29 0.47 7.63 6.64
CA ILE A 29 -0.02 8.31 5.44
C ILE A 29 -0.01 7.34 4.25
N THR A 30 1.06 6.57 4.03
CA THR A 30 1.12 5.57 2.95
C THR A 30 -0.01 4.53 3.06
N ILE A 31 -0.23 3.98 4.26
CA ILE A 31 -1.31 3.01 4.52
C ILE A 31 -2.67 3.64 4.23
N PHE A 32 -2.91 4.87 4.70
CA PHE A 32 -4.15 5.60 4.45
C PHE A 32 -4.40 5.79 2.94
N LEU A 33 -3.38 6.19 2.18
CA LEU A 33 -3.51 6.32 0.72
C LEU A 33 -3.80 4.98 0.03
N GLY A 34 -3.25 3.88 0.53
CA GLY A 34 -3.52 2.53 0.02
C GLY A 34 -4.97 2.11 0.25
N VAL A 35 -5.48 2.28 1.48
CA VAL A 35 -6.88 2.00 1.81
C VAL A 35 -7.82 2.91 1.00
N TYR A 36 -7.50 4.19 0.89
CA TYR A 36 -8.27 5.15 0.09
C TYR A 36 -8.36 4.73 -1.38
N PHE A 37 -7.25 4.27 -1.96
CA PHE A 37 -7.22 3.74 -3.33
C PHE A 37 -8.13 2.50 -3.46
N SER A 38 -8.06 1.55 -2.52
CA SER A 38 -8.93 0.36 -2.56
C SER A 38 -10.42 0.70 -2.46
N CYS A 39 -10.79 1.70 -1.64
CA CYS A 39 -12.18 2.19 -1.57
C CYS A 39 -12.64 2.81 -2.89
N LEU A 40 -11.79 3.60 -3.55
CA LEU A 40 -12.10 4.16 -4.87
C LEU A 40 -12.24 3.07 -5.93
N GLN A 41 -11.38 2.05 -5.91
CA GLN A 41 -11.46 0.91 -6.83
C GLN A 41 -12.77 0.12 -6.64
N LEU A 42 -13.21 -0.07 -5.40
CA LEU A 42 -14.51 -0.67 -5.10
C LEU A 42 -15.68 0.19 -5.59
N PHE A 43 -15.61 1.51 -5.38
CA PHE A 43 -16.61 2.45 -5.88
C PHE A 43 -16.72 2.40 -7.42
N GLU A 44 -15.58 2.29 -8.12
CA GLU A 44 -15.56 2.11 -9.58
C GLU A 44 -16.28 0.80 -9.98
N TYR A 45 -16.03 -0.31 -9.29
CA TYR A 45 -16.67 -1.59 -9.59
C TYR A 45 -18.18 -1.60 -9.36
N ILE A 46 -18.67 -0.89 -8.33
CA ILE A 46 -20.11 -0.82 -8.03
C ILE A 46 -20.85 0.04 -9.07
N ASN A 47 -20.21 1.10 -9.56
CA ASN A 47 -20.84 2.05 -10.50
C ASN A 47 -20.54 1.75 -11.98
N ALA A 48 -19.78 0.71 -12.29
CA ALA A 48 -19.51 0.32 -13.66
C ALA A 48 -20.81 -0.10 -14.38
N SER A 49 -21.00 0.37 -15.61
CA SER A 49 -22.16 0.02 -16.45
C SER A 49 -22.06 -1.35 -17.10
N PHE A 50 -20.99 -2.09 -16.83
CA PHE A 50 -20.69 -3.42 -17.37
C PHE A 50 -20.15 -4.32 -16.27
N THR A 51 -20.23 -5.62 -16.50
CA THR A 51 -19.85 -6.69 -15.58
C THR A 51 -18.73 -7.54 -16.14
N ILE A 52 -18.19 -8.44 -15.32
CA ILE A 52 -17.16 -9.40 -15.76
C ILE A 52 -17.65 -10.36 -16.85
N ALA A 53 -18.96 -10.60 -16.93
CA ALA A 53 -19.57 -11.45 -17.95
C ALA A 53 -19.73 -10.75 -19.32
N ASP A 54 -19.50 -9.42 -19.38
CA ASP A 54 -19.71 -8.65 -20.60
C ASP A 54 -18.48 -8.67 -21.51
N SER A 55 -18.62 -9.31 -22.66
CA SER A 55 -17.66 -9.29 -23.78
C SER A 55 -16.19 -9.55 -23.37
N ILE A 56 -15.27 -9.31 -24.30
CA ILE A 56 -13.82 -9.40 -24.03
C ILE A 56 -13.37 -8.19 -23.18
N TYR A 57 -14.04 -7.04 -23.30
CA TYR A 57 -13.66 -5.83 -22.56
C TYR A 57 -13.91 -5.98 -21.05
N GLY A 58 -15.12 -6.36 -20.63
CA GLY A 58 -15.46 -6.51 -19.21
C GLY A 58 -14.61 -7.57 -18.54
N SER A 59 -14.47 -8.74 -19.17
CA SER A 59 -13.63 -9.83 -18.65
C SER A 59 -12.16 -9.41 -18.47
N THR A 60 -11.54 -8.78 -19.48
CA THR A 60 -10.14 -8.34 -19.37
C THR A 60 -9.95 -7.19 -18.38
N PHE A 61 -10.90 -6.26 -18.31
CA PHE A 61 -10.89 -5.14 -17.35
C PHE A 61 -10.91 -5.65 -15.90
N PHE A 62 -11.90 -6.47 -15.53
CA PHE A 62 -12.06 -6.93 -14.14
C PHE A 62 -10.95 -7.90 -13.71
N ILE A 63 -10.43 -8.74 -14.61
CA ILE A 63 -9.31 -9.64 -14.27
C ILE A 63 -8.03 -8.83 -14.01
N SER A 64 -7.68 -7.92 -14.91
CA SER A 64 -6.43 -7.13 -14.80
C SER A 64 -6.46 -6.19 -13.59
N THR A 65 -7.53 -5.40 -13.45
CA THR A 65 -7.69 -4.47 -12.33
C THR A 65 -7.91 -5.20 -11.01
N GLY A 66 -8.61 -6.34 -11.02
CA GLY A 66 -8.87 -7.14 -9.83
C GLY A 66 -7.61 -7.80 -9.28
N PHE A 67 -6.77 -8.35 -10.17
CA PHE A 67 -5.47 -8.91 -9.78
C PHE A 67 -4.56 -7.83 -9.18
N HIS A 68 -4.47 -6.66 -9.82
CA HIS A 68 -3.76 -5.51 -9.26
C HIS A 68 -4.35 -5.07 -7.91
N GLY A 69 -5.68 -5.02 -7.78
CA GLY A 69 -6.37 -4.68 -6.53
C GLY A 69 -5.99 -5.61 -5.38
N ILE A 70 -5.91 -6.93 -5.64
CA ILE A 70 -5.43 -7.91 -4.66
C ILE A 70 -3.98 -7.62 -4.25
N HIS A 71 -3.10 -7.31 -5.20
CA HIS A 71 -1.71 -6.95 -4.90
C HIS A 71 -1.62 -5.72 -4.01
N VAL A 72 -2.45 -4.70 -4.25
CA VAL A 72 -2.51 -3.51 -3.39
C VAL A 72 -2.99 -3.84 -1.98
N ILE A 73 -4.00 -4.71 -1.84
CA ILE A 73 -4.48 -5.15 -0.52
C ILE A 73 -3.39 -5.91 0.24
N VAL A 74 -2.71 -6.87 -0.40
CA VAL A 74 -1.60 -7.60 0.22
C VAL A 74 -0.46 -6.63 0.61
N GLY A 75 -0.08 -5.72 -0.29
CA GLY A 75 0.94 -4.71 -0.01
C GLY A 75 0.58 -3.82 1.19
N THR A 76 -0.65 -3.32 1.26
CA THR A 76 -1.11 -2.51 2.40
C THR A 76 -1.12 -3.29 3.71
N THR A 77 -1.48 -4.57 3.72
CA THR A 77 -1.38 -5.41 4.92
C THR A 77 0.07 -5.59 5.38
N PHE A 78 1.00 -5.74 4.42
CA PHE A 78 2.43 -5.85 4.72
C PHE A 78 2.99 -4.56 5.35
N LEU A 79 2.54 -3.39 4.87
CA LEU A 79 2.86 -2.09 5.47
C LEU A 79 2.28 -1.92 6.87
N VAL A 80 1.07 -2.39 7.14
CA VAL A 80 0.48 -2.39 8.48
C VAL A 80 1.32 -3.25 9.43
N VAL A 81 1.78 -4.42 9.01
CA VAL A 81 2.69 -5.26 9.80
C VAL A 81 4.02 -4.52 10.07
N CYS A 82 4.56 -3.82 9.07
CA CYS A 82 5.75 -2.99 9.27
C CYS A 82 5.51 -1.85 10.26
N LEU A 83 4.35 -1.19 10.24
CA LEU A 83 4.00 -0.16 11.21
C LEU A 83 3.94 -0.73 12.63
N ILE A 84 3.31 -1.89 12.83
CA ILE A 84 3.24 -2.55 14.14
C ILE A 84 4.65 -2.88 14.65
N ARG A 85 5.51 -3.42 13.78
CA ARG A 85 6.91 -3.74 14.12
C ARG A 85 7.77 -2.51 14.41
N LEU A 86 7.50 -1.39 13.72
CA LEU A 86 8.14 -0.10 13.98
C LEU A 86 7.75 0.42 15.36
N LEU A 87 6.45 0.34 15.71
CA LEU A 87 5.93 0.75 17.02
C LEU A 87 6.46 -0.12 18.18
N SER A 88 6.67 -1.40 17.94
CA SER A 88 7.27 -2.32 18.93
C SER A 88 8.80 -2.25 18.97
N MET A 89 9.43 -1.31 18.24
CA MET A 89 10.89 -1.12 18.18
C MET A 89 11.65 -2.39 17.77
N HIS A 90 11.06 -3.22 16.91
CA HIS A 90 11.70 -4.45 16.42
C HIS A 90 12.70 -4.21 15.27
N PHE A 91 12.74 -3.00 14.72
CA PHE A 91 13.66 -2.64 13.65
C PHE A 91 14.89 -1.93 14.21
N SER A 92 16.06 -2.25 13.65
CA SER A 92 17.30 -1.52 13.90
C SER A 92 17.86 -0.95 12.61
N PHE A 93 18.70 0.08 12.72
CA PHE A 93 19.37 0.72 11.58
C PHE A 93 20.15 -0.26 10.70
N TYR A 94 20.63 -1.36 11.27
CA TYR A 94 21.41 -2.38 10.56
C TYR A 94 20.56 -3.58 10.11
N HIS A 95 19.35 -3.75 10.66
CA HIS A 95 18.52 -4.90 10.39
C HIS A 95 17.04 -4.52 10.30
N HIS A 96 16.63 -4.09 9.11
CA HIS A 96 15.26 -3.69 8.78
C HIS A 96 14.80 -4.19 7.40
N PHE A 97 15.30 -5.35 6.95
CA PHE A 97 14.90 -5.96 5.66
C PHE A 97 13.38 -6.10 5.48
N GLY A 98 12.64 -6.37 6.57
CA GLY A 98 11.18 -6.45 6.50
C GLY A 98 10.52 -5.12 6.08
N PHE A 99 11.15 -4.00 6.41
CA PHE A 99 10.72 -2.67 5.99
C PHE A 99 11.15 -2.37 4.55
N GLU A 100 12.38 -2.74 4.16
CA GLU A 100 12.88 -2.62 2.78
C GLU A 100 12.06 -3.45 1.79
N ALA A 101 11.66 -4.68 2.17
CA ALA A 101 10.83 -5.55 1.35
C ALA A 101 9.39 -5.02 1.19
N ALA A 102 8.97 -4.09 2.05
CA ALA A 102 7.65 -3.47 2.00
C ALA A 102 7.63 -2.15 1.22
N SER A 103 8.80 -1.51 1.06
CA SER A 103 8.98 -0.19 0.44
C SER A 103 9.17 -0.23 -1.06
#